data_AF-A0A3D5ZI36-F1
#
_entry.id   AF-A0A3D5ZI36-F1
#
_cell.length_a   1.000
_cell.length_b   1.000
_cell.length_c   1.000
_cell.angle_alpha   90.00
_cell.angle_beta   90.00
_cell.angle_gamma   90.00
#
_symmetry.space_group_name_H-M   'P 1'
#
loop_
_entity.id
_entity.type
_entity.pdbx_description
1 polymer ?
#
loop_
_entity_poly.entity_id
_entity_poly.type
_entity_poly.pdbx_seq_one_letter_code
_entity_poly.pdbx_strand_id
1 'polypeptide(L)'
;MKGNSVMNQTAENCHKVAGAAQEALQWLQVANNAERVGPELPAVKRDIQRLMSRARKLHTASQRNMCAGVYGPSQAGKSFLVSVLARPQNGPLMTNFSGSGGVRDFIKEVNPEGEGESTGLVTRFTMHQPNTPEGFPIQLRLLSEADIARVLINTFFKDGDMKVETPPSAEAINELITDYRPRMVSGMAGLTADDMHDIHEYVAKNFGQEAYAAQLRGYWDAAAEIAPSLGPADRGEFLSLLWGGHEPLTGLFRRLTEHLSNLGHPAEIYCGVDALFP
;
A
#
# COMPACT_ATOMS: atom_id res chain seq x y z
N MET A 1 26.25 -12.72 -12.62
CA MET A 1 26.70 -11.33 -12.87
C MET A 1 25.86 -10.56 -13.90
N LYS A 2 25.33 -11.17 -14.99
CA LYS A 2 24.49 -10.45 -15.97
C LYS A 2 23.16 -9.90 -15.43
N GLY A 3 22.55 -10.55 -14.42
CA GLY A 3 21.29 -10.09 -13.79
C GLY A 3 21.38 -8.74 -13.09
N ASN A 4 22.47 -8.47 -12.35
CA ASN A 4 22.65 -7.21 -11.63
C ASN A 4 22.84 -6.02 -12.58
N SER A 5 23.44 -6.22 -13.76
CA SER A 5 23.65 -5.14 -14.73
C SER A 5 22.34 -4.65 -15.36
N VAL A 6 21.42 -5.56 -15.68
CA VAL A 6 20.12 -5.21 -16.28
C VAL A 6 19.18 -4.57 -15.26
N MET A 7 19.16 -5.08 -14.02
CA MET A 7 18.38 -4.48 -12.93
C MET A 7 18.88 -3.07 -12.58
N ASN A 8 20.20 -2.87 -12.52
CA ASN A 8 20.78 -1.54 -12.29
C ASN A 8 20.44 -0.56 -13.43
N GLN A 9 20.50 -1.00 -14.70
CA GLN A 9 20.11 -0.15 -15.83
C GLN A 9 18.61 0.21 -15.79
N THR A 10 17.77 -0.75 -15.40
CA THR A 10 16.32 -0.52 -15.26
C THR A 10 16.04 0.51 -14.16
N ALA A 11 16.71 0.38 -13.01
CA ALA A 11 16.60 1.33 -11.91
C ALA A 11 17.00 2.74 -12.35
N GLU A 12 18.14 2.87 -13.03
CA GLU A 12 18.66 4.16 -13.50
C GLU A 12 17.71 4.81 -14.54
N ASN A 13 17.19 4.02 -15.48
CA ASN A 13 16.23 4.52 -16.46
C ASN A 13 14.93 4.99 -15.81
N CYS A 14 14.41 4.23 -14.83
CA CYS A 14 13.22 4.63 -14.08
C CYS A 14 13.45 5.92 -13.29
N HIS A 15 14.65 6.09 -12.70
CA HIS A 15 15.02 7.31 -12.01
C HIS A 15 15.05 8.52 -12.98
N LYS A 16 15.66 8.36 -14.16
CA LYS A 16 15.69 9.41 -15.21
C LYS A 16 14.29 9.80 -15.67
N VAL A 17 13.40 8.83 -15.90
CA VAL A 17 12.00 9.10 -16.28
C VAL A 17 11.27 9.86 -15.17
N ALA A 18 11.44 9.48 -13.91
CA ALA A 18 10.83 10.18 -12.79
C ALA A 18 11.35 11.63 -12.67
N GLY A 19 12.65 11.85 -12.88
CA GLY A 19 13.26 13.19 -12.91
C GLY A 19 12.72 14.05 -14.05
N ALA A 20 12.70 13.53 -15.28
CA ALA A 20 12.16 14.26 -16.43
C ALA A 20 10.67 14.59 -16.28
N ALA A 21 9.89 13.68 -15.69
CA ALA A 21 8.48 13.94 -15.40
C ALA A 21 8.32 15.04 -14.33
N GLN A 22 9.17 15.06 -13.32
CA GLN A 22 9.19 16.14 -12.31
C GLN A 22 9.55 17.49 -12.94
N GLU A 23 10.56 17.54 -13.80
CA GLU A 23 10.94 18.74 -14.56
C GLU A 23 9.80 19.24 -15.45
N ALA A 24 9.11 18.32 -16.14
CA ALA A 24 7.93 18.66 -16.95
C ALA A 24 6.80 19.23 -16.10
N LEU A 25 6.53 18.67 -14.91
CA LEU A 25 5.53 19.22 -13.98
C LEU A 25 5.91 20.62 -13.48
N GLN A 26 7.19 20.86 -13.18
CA GLN A 26 7.69 22.19 -12.81
C GLN A 26 7.55 23.18 -13.97
N TRP A 27 7.87 22.75 -15.19
CA TRP A 27 7.69 23.56 -16.40
C TRP A 27 6.23 23.99 -16.58
N LEU A 28 5.28 23.08 -16.33
CA LEU A 28 3.83 23.35 -16.38
C LEU A 28 3.31 24.24 -15.23
N GLN A 29 4.08 24.48 -14.17
CA GLN A 29 3.68 25.43 -13.11
C GLN A 29 3.87 26.90 -13.54
N VAL A 30 4.67 27.16 -14.58
CA VAL A 30 4.87 28.51 -15.12
C VAL A 30 3.68 28.89 -15.99
N ALA A 31 2.99 30.00 -15.67
CA ALA A 31 1.75 30.43 -16.33
C ALA A 31 1.85 30.46 -17.87
N ASN A 32 2.91 31.05 -18.42
CA ASN A 32 3.11 31.12 -19.88
C ASN A 32 3.28 29.73 -20.53
N ASN A 33 3.81 28.75 -19.80
CA ASN A 33 3.99 27.39 -20.30
C ASN A 33 2.69 26.60 -20.22
N ALA A 34 1.96 26.75 -19.12
CA ALA A 34 0.61 26.21 -18.95
C ALA A 34 -0.33 26.70 -20.06
N GLU A 35 -0.28 27.99 -20.39
CA GLU A 35 -1.08 28.60 -21.45
C GLU A 35 -0.76 28.00 -22.84
N ARG A 36 0.50 27.65 -23.11
CA ARG A 36 0.91 26.99 -24.36
C ARG A 36 0.31 25.59 -24.54
N VAL A 37 0.08 24.86 -23.45
CA VAL A 37 -0.61 23.56 -23.48
C VAL A 37 -2.12 23.76 -23.61
N GLY A 38 -2.63 24.86 -23.07
CA GLY A 38 -4.00 25.29 -23.27
C GLY A 38 -5.01 24.33 -22.61
N PRO A 39 -6.14 24.03 -23.26
CA PRO A 39 -7.24 23.26 -22.65
C PRO A 39 -6.85 21.85 -22.17
N GLU A 40 -5.83 21.24 -22.76
CA GLU A 40 -5.38 19.87 -22.43
C GLU A 40 -4.52 19.80 -21.16
N LEU A 41 -4.15 20.94 -20.58
CA LEU A 41 -3.26 21.02 -19.43
C LEU A 41 -3.65 20.08 -18.27
N PRO A 42 -4.92 19.97 -17.85
CA PRO A 42 -5.30 19.06 -16.77
C PRO A 42 -5.05 17.59 -17.12
N ALA A 43 -5.32 17.18 -18.37
CA ALA A 43 -5.09 15.81 -18.84
C ALA A 43 -3.58 15.50 -18.89
N VAL A 44 -2.80 16.38 -19.52
CA VAL A 44 -1.34 16.25 -19.63
C VAL A 44 -0.69 16.18 -18.25
N LYS A 45 -1.10 17.05 -17.31
CA LYS A 45 -0.57 17.04 -15.94
C LYS A 45 -0.82 15.69 -15.25
N ARG A 46 -2.03 15.14 -15.35
CA ARG A 46 -2.38 13.82 -14.79
C ARG A 46 -1.54 12.70 -15.39
N ASP A 47 -1.35 12.70 -16.70
CA ASP A 47 -0.56 11.68 -17.38
C ASP A 47 0.92 11.72 -16.96
N ILE A 48 1.50 12.91 -16.82
CA ILE A 48 2.88 13.08 -16.34
C ILE A 48 3.00 12.63 -14.87
N GLN A 49 2.02 12.95 -14.01
CA GLN A 49 2.00 12.50 -12.61
C GLN A 49 1.94 10.96 -12.53
N ARG A 50 1.06 10.32 -13.31
CA ARG A 50 0.98 8.85 -13.41
C ARG A 50 2.29 8.23 -13.88
N LEU A 51 2.91 8.81 -14.91
CA LEU A 51 4.21 8.36 -15.40
C LEU A 51 5.29 8.46 -14.32
N MET A 52 5.37 9.59 -13.62
CA MET A 52 6.31 9.81 -12.52
C MET A 52 6.12 8.79 -11.40
N SER A 53 4.88 8.59 -10.95
CA SER A 53 4.53 7.63 -9.90
C SER A 53 4.90 6.20 -10.30
N ARG A 54 4.54 5.79 -11.51
CA ARG A 54 4.90 4.48 -12.07
C ARG A 54 6.42 4.28 -12.16
N ALA A 55 7.15 5.29 -12.62
CA ALA A 55 8.60 5.23 -12.72
C ALA A 55 9.26 5.08 -11.33
N ARG A 56 8.80 5.82 -10.31
CA ARG A 56 9.29 5.67 -8.92
C ARG A 56 9.02 4.28 -8.35
N LYS A 57 7.82 3.72 -8.59
CA LYS A 57 7.47 2.36 -8.17
C LYS A 57 8.34 1.31 -8.86
N LEU A 58 8.57 1.44 -10.17
CA LEU A 58 9.42 0.52 -10.94
C LEU A 58 10.89 0.63 -10.51
N HIS A 59 11.39 1.84 -10.24
CA HIS A 59 12.72 2.04 -9.68
C HIS A 59 12.87 1.26 -8.37
N THR A 60 11.95 1.48 -7.43
CA THR A 60 11.94 0.79 -6.13
C THR A 60 11.83 -0.73 -6.30
N ALA A 61 11.01 -1.21 -7.22
CA ALA A 61 10.84 -2.64 -7.49
C ALA A 61 12.10 -3.27 -8.09
N SER A 62 12.78 -2.57 -9.01
CA SER A 62 14.00 -3.05 -9.68
C SER A 62 15.20 -3.19 -8.75
N GLN A 63 15.21 -2.46 -7.64
CA GLN A 63 16.23 -2.55 -6.60
C GLN A 63 15.99 -3.69 -5.61
N ARG A 64 14.83 -4.35 -5.67
CA ARG A 64 14.49 -5.45 -4.76
C ARG A 64 14.92 -6.77 -5.36
N ASN A 65 15.40 -7.67 -4.49
CA ASN A 65 15.61 -9.05 -4.87
C ASN A 65 14.31 -9.67 -5.38
N MET A 66 14.41 -10.38 -6.50
CA MET A 66 13.32 -11.22 -7.01
C MET A 66 12.81 -12.15 -5.91
N CYS A 67 11.50 -12.41 -5.91
CA CYS A 67 10.88 -13.32 -4.96
C CYS A 67 9.84 -14.19 -5.65
N ALA A 68 9.63 -15.39 -5.11
CA ALA A 68 8.49 -16.23 -5.42
C ALA A 68 7.52 -16.16 -4.24
N GLY A 69 6.24 -15.90 -4.53
CA GLY A 69 5.16 -15.92 -3.55
C GLY A 69 4.33 -17.19 -3.70
N VAL A 70 3.92 -17.77 -2.57
CA VAL A 70 3.01 -18.92 -2.52
C VAL A 70 1.67 -18.43 -1.97
N TYR A 71 0.61 -18.60 -2.77
CA TYR A 71 -0.73 -18.14 -2.45
C TYR A 71 -1.71 -19.31 -2.58
N GLY A 72 -2.74 -19.35 -1.74
CA GLY A 72 -3.74 -20.41 -1.76
C GLY A 72 -4.54 -20.51 -0.45
N PRO A 73 -5.65 -21.25 -0.45
CA PRO A 73 -6.58 -21.29 0.68
C PRO A 73 -6.01 -22.02 1.91
N SER A 74 -5.26 -23.11 1.74
CA SER A 74 -4.68 -23.86 2.88
C SER A 74 -3.45 -23.15 3.46
N GLN A 75 -3.48 -22.73 4.72
CA GLN A 75 -2.29 -22.16 5.40
C GLN A 75 -1.20 -23.21 5.62
N ALA A 76 -1.55 -24.37 6.19
CA ALA A 76 -0.60 -25.44 6.48
C ALA A 76 0.14 -25.92 5.21
N GLY A 77 -0.58 -26.07 4.09
CA GLY A 77 0.03 -26.47 2.81
C GLY A 77 1.04 -25.46 2.26
N LYS A 78 0.82 -24.15 2.48
CA LYS A 78 1.75 -23.09 2.07
C LYS A 78 3.04 -23.15 2.89
N SER A 79 2.92 -23.17 4.22
CA SER A 79 4.09 -23.23 5.12
C SER A 79 4.90 -24.50 4.90
N PHE A 80 4.23 -25.64 4.71
CA PHE A 80 4.89 -26.90 4.36
C PHE A 80 5.65 -26.80 3.04
N LEU A 81 5.02 -26.33 1.95
CA LEU A 81 5.66 -26.18 0.65
C LEU A 81 6.90 -25.28 0.73
N VAL A 82 6.79 -24.12 1.40
CA VAL A 82 7.93 -23.22 1.59
C VAL A 82 9.03 -23.89 2.40
N SER A 83 8.69 -24.64 3.45
CA SER A 83 9.67 -25.38 4.25
C SER A 83 10.41 -26.43 3.41
N VAL A 84 9.73 -27.14 2.51
CA VAL A 84 10.36 -28.16 1.65
C VAL A 84 11.29 -27.52 0.61
N LEU A 85 10.88 -26.38 0.05
CA LEU A 85 11.69 -25.66 -0.94
C LEU A 85 12.91 -24.95 -0.34
N ALA A 86 12.81 -24.49 0.91
CA ALA A 86 13.83 -23.68 1.55
C ALA A 86 14.71 -24.45 2.56
N ARG A 87 14.32 -25.65 3.01
CA ARG A 87 15.13 -26.42 3.98
C ARG A 87 16.45 -26.91 3.37
N PRO A 88 17.52 -27.00 4.18
CA PRO A 88 18.76 -27.65 3.76
C PRO A 88 18.56 -29.16 3.54
N GLN A 89 19.53 -29.82 2.88
CA GLN A 89 19.46 -31.28 2.64
C GLN A 89 19.28 -32.08 3.94
N ASN A 90 19.91 -31.63 5.03
CA ASN A 90 19.85 -32.26 6.34
C ASN A 90 19.38 -31.22 7.37
N GLY A 91 18.13 -31.33 7.81
CA GLY A 91 17.58 -30.52 8.91
C GLY A 91 16.37 -29.67 8.53
N PRO A 92 15.72 -29.04 9.52
CA PRO A 92 14.57 -28.17 9.32
C PRO A 92 14.99 -26.79 8.75
N LEU A 93 13.98 -26.01 8.32
CA LEU A 93 14.19 -24.62 7.93
C LEU A 93 14.44 -23.77 9.17
N MET A 94 15.65 -23.21 9.27
CA MET A 94 16.06 -22.36 10.38
C MET A 94 16.04 -20.88 9.97
N THR A 95 15.47 -20.02 10.80
CA THR A 95 15.65 -18.56 10.72
C THR A 95 16.89 -18.15 11.49
N ASN A 96 17.59 -17.11 11.03
CA ASN A 96 18.76 -16.56 11.69
C ASN A 96 18.56 -15.07 11.99
N PHE A 97 18.02 -14.79 13.17
CA PHE A 97 17.84 -13.42 13.67
C PHE A 97 19.14 -12.94 14.32
N SER A 98 19.43 -11.64 14.21
CA SER A 98 20.60 -11.05 14.86
C SER A 98 20.46 -11.03 16.39
N GLY A 99 21.59 -10.93 17.10
CA GLY A 99 21.62 -10.73 18.56
C GLY A 99 20.81 -11.79 19.35
N SER A 100 19.93 -11.32 20.24
CA SER A 100 19.10 -12.16 21.11
C SER A 100 18.06 -13.01 20.36
N GLY A 101 17.79 -12.72 19.08
CA GLY A 101 16.86 -13.52 18.28
C GLY A 101 17.39 -14.90 17.93
N GLY A 102 18.70 -14.98 17.64
CA GLY A 102 19.41 -16.22 17.39
C GLY A 102 18.83 -17.09 16.26
N VAL A 103 19.26 -18.34 16.25
CA VAL A 103 18.81 -19.35 15.29
C VAL A 103 17.56 -20.03 15.84
N ARG A 104 16.49 -20.10 15.04
CA ARG A 104 15.17 -20.66 15.43
C ARG A 104 14.62 -21.59 14.36
N ASP A 105 13.92 -22.64 14.74
CA ASP A 105 13.17 -23.50 13.82
C ASP A 105 11.89 -22.76 13.37
N PHE A 106 11.76 -22.47 12.07
CA PHE A 106 10.63 -21.69 11.57
C PHE A 106 9.28 -22.37 11.86
N ILE A 107 9.19 -23.69 11.65
CA ILE A 107 7.91 -24.38 11.81
C ILE A 107 7.57 -24.56 13.28
N LYS A 108 8.56 -24.80 14.15
CA LYS A 108 8.28 -25.06 15.58
C LYS A 108 8.16 -23.81 16.43
N GLU A 109 8.98 -22.80 16.15
CA GLU A 109 9.12 -21.62 17.02
C GLU A 109 8.46 -20.39 16.42
N VAL A 110 8.47 -20.20 15.09
CA VAL A 110 7.98 -18.96 14.44
C VAL A 110 6.54 -19.07 13.94
N ASN A 111 6.19 -20.18 13.29
CA ASN A 111 4.85 -20.45 12.78
C ASN A 111 4.43 -21.87 13.20
N PRO A 112 4.20 -22.10 14.51
CA PRO A 112 3.77 -23.39 15.04
C PRO A 112 2.41 -23.81 14.46
N GLU A 113 2.21 -25.11 14.31
CA GLU A 113 0.91 -25.68 13.97
C GLU A 113 -0.05 -25.50 15.17
N GLY A 114 -1.17 -24.80 14.98
CA GLY A 114 -2.19 -24.59 16.02
C GLY A 114 -3.61 -24.46 15.45
N GLU A 115 -4.63 -24.60 16.30
CA GLU A 115 -6.04 -24.37 15.93
C GLU A 115 -6.32 -22.88 15.71
N GLY A 116 -6.10 -22.38 14.49
CA GLY A 116 -6.37 -20.99 14.08
C GLY A 116 -5.34 -20.44 13.09
N GLU A 117 -5.58 -19.23 12.54
CA GLU A 117 -4.63 -18.54 11.65
C GLU A 117 -3.34 -18.21 12.40
N SER A 118 -2.35 -19.13 12.34
CA SER A 118 -1.23 -19.17 13.28
C SER A 118 -0.22 -18.01 13.21
N THR A 119 -0.32 -17.10 12.23
CA THR A 119 0.43 -15.84 12.19
C THR A 119 -0.29 -14.83 11.30
N GLY A 120 -0.67 -13.66 11.84
CA GLY A 120 -1.19 -12.51 11.07
C GLY A 120 -0.13 -11.79 10.22
N LEU A 121 0.95 -12.48 9.83
CA LEU A 121 2.12 -11.92 9.17
C LEU A 121 2.43 -12.67 7.87
N VAL A 122 2.77 -11.92 6.83
CA VAL A 122 3.34 -12.48 5.60
C VAL A 122 4.85 -12.61 5.78
N THR A 123 5.34 -13.85 5.85
CA THR A 123 6.77 -14.12 6.07
C THR A 123 7.52 -14.19 4.75
N ARG A 124 8.65 -13.45 4.67
CA ARG A 124 9.59 -13.55 3.54
C ARG A 124 10.92 -14.12 4.01
N PHE A 125 11.32 -15.24 3.43
CA PHE A 125 12.66 -15.79 3.61
C PHE A 125 13.66 -15.13 2.66
N THR A 126 14.85 -14.85 3.17
CA THR A 126 15.94 -14.24 2.40
C THR A 126 17.28 -14.72 2.95
N MET A 127 18.24 -14.94 2.05
CA MET A 127 19.65 -15.18 2.42
C MET A 127 20.40 -13.86 2.69
N HIS A 128 19.83 -12.73 2.29
CA HIS A 128 20.36 -11.42 2.63
C HIS A 128 19.96 -11.06 4.06
N GLN A 129 20.95 -10.98 4.95
CA GLN A 129 20.72 -10.58 6.34
C GLN A 129 20.54 -9.06 6.42
N PRO A 130 19.37 -8.56 6.86
CA PRO A 130 19.16 -7.13 7.02
C PRO A 130 20.00 -6.58 8.18
N ASN A 131 20.50 -5.34 8.01
CA ASN A 131 21.19 -4.64 9.09
C ASN A 131 20.12 -4.15 10.09
N THR A 132 20.06 -4.80 11.24
CA THR A 132 19.03 -4.60 12.27
C THR A 132 19.65 -3.94 13.50
N PRO A 133 18.96 -2.99 14.17
CA PRO A 133 19.46 -2.40 15.40
C PRO A 133 19.64 -3.43 16.52
N GLU A 134 20.59 -3.19 17.43
CA GLU A 134 20.78 -4.02 18.61
C GLU A 134 19.48 -4.07 19.45
N GLY A 135 19.06 -5.27 19.83
CA GLY A 135 17.81 -5.50 20.57
C GLY A 135 16.53 -5.58 19.70
N PHE A 136 16.60 -5.24 18.41
CA PHE A 136 15.44 -5.24 17.49
C PHE A 136 15.71 -6.07 16.23
N PRO A 137 15.83 -7.40 16.35
CA PRO A 137 16.35 -8.24 15.28
C PRO A 137 15.33 -8.58 14.19
N ILE A 138 14.06 -8.16 14.35
CA ILE A 138 12.97 -8.47 13.43
C ILE A 138 12.65 -7.22 12.61
N GLN A 139 12.83 -7.30 11.29
CA GLN A 139 12.42 -6.26 10.35
C GLN A 139 10.97 -6.53 9.91
N LEU A 140 10.08 -5.58 10.18
CA LEU A 140 8.71 -5.59 9.69
C LEU A 140 8.53 -4.54 8.61
N ARG A 141 7.78 -4.90 7.58
CA ARG A 141 7.32 -3.96 6.56
C ARG A 141 5.84 -3.68 6.78
N LEU A 142 5.50 -2.41 6.91
CA LEU A 142 4.15 -1.99 7.23
C LEU A 142 3.32 -1.78 5.96
N LEU A 143 2.01 -1.97 6.08
CA LEU A 143 1.04 -1.50 5.11
C LEU A 143 0.95 0.02 5.19
N SER A 144 0.92 0.68 4.03
CA SER A 144 0.56 2.11 3.96
C SER A 144 -0.94 2.31 4.20
N GLU A 145 -1.38 3.55 4.42
CA GLU A 145 -2.81 3.85 4.50
C GLU A 145 -3.56 3.44 3.24
N ALA A 146 -2.93 3.58 2.07
CA ALA A 146 -3.51 3.19 0.80
C ALA A 146 -3.53 1.67 0.59
N ASP A 147 -2.60 0.92 1.19
CA ASP A 147 -2.71 -0.55 1.25
C ASP A 147 -3.90 -0.94 2.12
N ILE A 148 -4.05 -0.33 3.31
CA ILE A 148 -5.19 -0.59 4.22
C ILE A 148 -6.50 -0.26 3.52
N ALA A 149 -6.64 0.91 2.92
CA ALA A 149 -7.84 1.31 2.18
C ALA A 149 -8.20 0.30 1.08
N ARG A 150 -7.21 -0.18 0.31
CA ARG A 150 -7.44 -1.20 -0.73
C ARG A 150 -7.89 -2.54 -0.16
N VAL A 151 -7.37 -2.95 0.98
CA VAL A 151 -7.84 -4.17 1.68
C VAL A 151 -9.31 -4.01 2.06
N LEU A 152 -9.69 -2.88 2.69
CA LEU A 152 -11.06 -2.65 3.12
C LEU A 152 -12.04 -2.52 1.94
N ILE A 153 -11.63 -1.83 0.87
CA ILE A 153 -12.37 -1.76 -0.40
C ILE A 153 -12.57 -3.17 -0.97
N ASN A 154 -11.52 -4.00 -0.96
CA ASN A 154 -11.62 -5.37 -1.44
C ASN A 154 -12.63 -6.17 -0.63
N THR A 155 -12.55 -6.11 0.70
CA THR A 155 -13.50 -6.75 1.62
C THR A 155 -14.93 -6.27 1.35
N PHE A 156 -15.15 -4.97 1.22
CA PHE A 156 -16.47 -4.43 0.90
C PHE A 156 -17.04 -5.04 -0.38
N PHE A 157 -16.30 -4.98 -1.50
CA PHE A 157 -16.81 -5.46 -2.79
C PHE A 157 -16.84 -6.99 -2.96
N LYS A 158 -15.98 -7.74 -2.25
CA LYS A 158 -15.85 -9.20 -2.42
C LYS A 158 -16.59 -10.02 -1.38
N ASP A 159 -16.65 -9.51 -0.15
CA ASP A 159 -17.27 -10.21 0.97
C ASP A 159 -18.65 -9.61 1.32
N GLY A 160 -18.92 -8.36 0.90
CA GLY A 160 -20.22 -7.71 1.03
C GLY A 160 -21.22 -8.11 -0.06
N ASP A 161 -22.53 -7.98 0.25
CA ASP A 161 -23.60 -8.20 -0.73
C ASP A 161 -23.94 -6.90 -1.47
N MET A 162 -23.35 -6.69 -2.64
CA MET A 162 -23.54 -5.49 -3.46
C MET A 162 -24.99 -5.27 -3.91
N LYS A 163 -25.89 -6.24 -3.75
CA LYS A 163 -27.32 -6.09 -4.12
C LYS A 163 -28.10 -5.27 -3.10
N VAL A 164 -27.64 -5.23 -1.86
CA VAL A 164 -28.29 -4.45 -0.78
C VAL A 164 -27.63 -3.09 -0.56
N GLU A 165 -26.43 -2.91 -1.10
CA GLU A 165 -25.71 -1.65 -1.03
C GLU A 165 -26.38 -0.58 -1.90
N THR A 166 -26.52 0.62 -1.34
CA THR A 166 -27.07 1.77 -2.07
C THR A 166 -25.91 2.65 -2.52
N PRO A 167 -25.65 2.76 -3.84
CA PRO A 167 -24.64 3.67 -4.36
C PRO A 167 -24.91 5.12 -3.92
N PRO A 168 -23.87 5.91 -3.62
CA PRO A 168 -24.04 7.31 -3.27
C PRO A 168 -24.59 8.10 -4.47
N SER A 169 -25.46 9.08 -4.21
CA SER A 169 -25.93 10.00 -5.24
C SER A 169 -24.85 11.05 -5.55
N ALA A 170 -24.96 11.71 -6.70
CA ALA A 170 -24.06 12.80 -7.07
C ALA A 170 -24.14 13.97 -6.06
N GLU A 171 -25.32 14.24 -5.53
CA GLU A 171 -25.56 15.25 -4.49
C GLU A 171 -24.82 14.89 -3.20
N ALA A 172 -24.95 13.65 -2.73
CA ALA A 172 -24.26 13.19 -1.52
C ALA A 172 -22.72 13.25 -1.66
N ILE A 173 -22.18 12.92 -2.84
CA ILE A 173 -20.75 13.08 -3.14
C ILE A 173 -20.34 14.54 -3.07
N ASN A 174 -21.12 15.44 -3.68
CA ASN A 174 -20.82 16.87 -3.70
C ASN A 174 -20.91 17.47 -2.28
N GLU A 175 -21.93 17.11 -1.50
CA GLU A 175 -22.07 17.52 -0.10
C GLU A 175 -20.85 17.08 0.73
N LEU A 176 -20.45 15.81 0.61
CA LEU A 176 -19.24 15.30 1.27
C LEU A 176 -17.99 16.11 0.88
N ILE A 177 -17.80 16.39 -0.41
CA ILE A 177 -16.66 17.20 -0.89
C ILE A 177 -16.71 18.61 -0.30
N THR A 178 -17.88 19.25 -0.30
CA THR A 178 -18.08 20.60 0.24
C THR A 178 -17.83 20.66 1.75
N ASP A 179 -18.24 19.63 2.49
CA ASP A 179 -18.10 19.58 3.96
C ASP A 179 -16.65 19.35 4.42
N TYR A 180 -15.86 18.61 3.64
CA TYR A 180 -14.49 18.24 4.01
C TYR A 180 -13.43 19.18 3.42
N ARG A 181 -13.70 19.89 2.33
CA ARG A 181 -12.76 20.87 1.75
C ARG A 181 -12.30 21.94 2.75
N PRO A 182 -13.16 22.52 3.63
CA PRO A 182 -12.73 23.48 4.66
C PRO A 182 -11.86 22.88 5.77
N ARG A 183 -11.80 21.55 5.90
CA ARG A 183 -11.03 20.83 6.93
C ARG A 183 -9.61 20.46 6.46
N MET A 184 -9.26 20.81 5.22
CA MET A 184 -7.94 20.55 4.68
C MET A 184 -6.85 21.31 5.46
N VAL A 185 -5.80 20.60 5.81
CA VAL A 185 -4.61 21.09 6.51
C VAL A 185 -3.37 20.76 5.68
N SER A 186 -2.42 21.68 5.62
CA SER A 186 -1.15 21.47 4.91
C SER A 186 -0.21 20.54 5.68
N GLY A 187 0.56 19.72 4.95
CA GLY A 187 1.67 18.96 5.53
C GLY A 187 1.26 17.67 6.25
N MET A 188 0.06 17.16 5.97
CA MET A 188 -0.39 15.88 6.49
C MET A 188 0.38 14.72 5.84
N ALA A 189 0.77 13.74 6.67
CA ALA A 189 1.46 12.53 6.24
C ALA A 189 0.46 11.38 5.99
N GLY A 190 0.97 10.27 5.45
CA GLY A 190 0.29 8.97 5.39
C GLY A 190 -0.33 8.62 4.04
N LEU A 191 -1.11 9.52 3.45
CA LEU A 191 -1.75 9.33 2.16
C LEU A 191 -1.38 10.46 1.21
N THR A 192 -1.06 10.13 -0.05
CA THR A 192 -0.72 11.11 -1.09
C THR A 192 -1.76 11.15 -2.21
N ALA A 193 -1.71 12.18 -3.04
CA ALA A 193 -2.56 12.26 -4.23
C ALA A 193 -2.30 11.07 -5.18
N ASP A 194 -1.05 10.65 -5.34
CA ASP A 194 -0.70 9.49 -6.17
C ASP A 194 -1.32 8.20 -5.63
N ASP A 195 -1.37 8.03 -4.30
CA ASP A 195 -2.01 6.88 -3.67
C ASP A 195 -3.52 6.86 -3.94
N MET A 196 -4.18 8.02 -3.90
CA MET A 196 -5.60 8.11 -4.25
C MET A 196 -5.87 7.78 -5.72
N HIS A 197 -4.98 8.14 -6.63
CA HIS A 197 -5.07 7.73 -8.03
C HIS A 197 -4.88 6.21 -8.18
N ASP A 198 -3.96 5.60 -7.43
CA ASP A 198 -3.80 4.14 -7.42
C ASP A 198 -5.04 3.43 -6.89
N ILE A 199 -5.67 3.96 -5.84
CA ILE A 199 -6.92 3.44 -5.30
C ILE A 199 -8.02 3.53 -6.37
N HIS A 200 -8.13 4.66 -7.06
CA HIS A 200 -9.06 4.82 -8.18
C HIS A 200 -8.81 3.78 -9.28
N GLU A 201 -7.56 3.63 -9.76
CA GLU A 201 -7.22 2.64 -10.79
C GLU A 201 -7.51 1.20 -10.34
N TYR A 202 -7.24 0.90 -9.07
CA TYR A 202 -7.58 -0.38 -8.47
C TYR A 202 -9.08 -0.65 -8.49
N VAL A 203 -9.91 0.32 -8.07
CA VAL A 203 -11.38 0.19 -8.09
C VAL A 203 -11.89 0.06 -9.52
N ALA A 204 -11.45 0.93 -10.43
CA ALA A 204 -11.86 0.89 -11.83
C ALA A 204 -11.53 -0.46 -12.50
N LYS A 205 -10.33 -1.00 -12.24
CA LYS A 205 -9.87 -2.26 -12.82
C LYS A 205 -10.62 -3.47 -12.27
N ASN A 206 -10.84 -3.54 -10.95
CA ASN A 206 -11.35 -4.76 -10.30
C ASN A 206 -12.87 -4.74 -10.10
N PHE A 207 -13.47 -3.55 -10.00
CA PHE A 207 -14.87 -3.34 -9.60
C PHE A 207 -15.61 -2.34 -10.50
N GLY A 208 -15.01 -1.84 -11.59
CA GLY A 208 -15.63 -0.81 -12.43
C GLY A 208 -16.95 -1.18 -13.11
N GLN A 209 -17.33 -2.47 -13.09
CA GLN A 209 -18.62 -2.97 -13.55
C GLN A 209 -19.70 -2.97 -12.45
N GLU A 210 -19.31 -2.81 -11.19
CA GLU A 210 -20.23 -2.71 -10.06
C GLU A 210 -20.93 -1.33 -10.09
N ALA A 211 -22.25 -1.34 -9.90
CA ALA A 211 -23.05 -0.10 -9.92
C ALA A 211 -22.57 0.92 -8.87
N TYR A 212 -22.16 0.43 -7.70
CA TYR A 212 -21.61 1.25 -6.63
C TYR A 212 -20.32 1.98 -7.09
N ALA A 213 -19.36 1.26 -7.67
CA ALA A 213 -18.12 1.85 -8.16
C ALA A 213 -18.36 2.85 -9.32
N ALA A 214 -19.34 2.59 -10.18
CA ALA A 214 -19.68 3.46 -11.29
C ALA A 214 -20.19 4.85 -10.84
N GLN A 215 -20.84 4.94 -9.67
CA GLN A 215 -21.33 6.22 -9.13
C GLN A 215 -20.23 7.07 -8.49
N LEU A 216 -19.06 6.50 -8.18
CA LEU A 216 -17.93 7.24 -7.60
C LEU A 216 -17.17 8.12 -8.62
N ARG A 217 -17.62 8.24 -9.88
CA ARG A 217 -16.89 8.99 -10.94
C ARG A 217 -16.59 10.43 -10.56
N GLY A 218 -17.54 11.13 -9.90
CA GLY A 218 -17.38 12.52 -9.47
C GLY A 218 -16.50 12.69 -8.22
N TYR A 219 -16.15 11.60 -7.54
CA TYR A 219 -15.44 11.64 -6.26
C TYR A 219 -13.91 11.72 -6.43
N TRP A 220 -13.34 11.03 -7.42
CA TRP A 220 -11.91 10.72 -7.45
C TRP A 220 -10.97 11.93 -7.57
N ASP A 221 -11.27 12.89 -8.45
CA ASP A 221 -10.42 14.08 -8.62
C ASP A 221 -10.40 14.93 -7.33
N ALA A 222 -11.56 15.11 -6.69
CA ALA A 222 -11.66 15.81 -5.41
C ALA A 222 -11.01 15.02 -4.27
N ALA A 223 -11.14 13.70 -4.26
CA ALA A 223 -10.55 12.86 -3.23
C ALA A 223 -9.02 12.86 -3.28
N ALA A 224 -8.42 12.91 -4.47
CA ALA A 224 -6.97 13.05 -4.63
C ALA A 224 -6.42 14.40 -4.13
N GLU A 225 -7.26 15.44 -4.07
CA GLU A 225 -6.93 16.75 -3.49
C GLU A 225 -7.16 16.78 -1.96
N ILE A 226 -8.33 16.31 -1.53
CA ILE A 226 -8.83 16.46 -0.17
C ILE A 226 -8.21 15.43 0.77
N ALA A 227 -8.30 14.13 0.46
CA ALA A 227 -7.94 13.06 1.41
C ALA A 227 -6.50 13.15 1.94
N PRO A 228 -5.47 13.44 1.10
CA PRO A 228 -4.09 13.64 1.56
C PRO A 228 -3.94 14.80 2.55
N SER A 229 -4.84 15.78 2.48
CA SER A 229 -4.81 17.00 3.28
C SER A 229 -5.69 16.93 4.54
N LEU A 230 -6.32 15.79 4.83
CA LEU A 230 -7.16 15.64 6.02
C LEU A 230 -6.37 15.04 7.20
N GLY A 231 -6.77 15.39 8.42
CA GLY A 231 -6.36 14.69 9.65
C GLY A 231 -6.83 13.22 9.65
N PRO A 232 -6.19 12.30 10.39
CA PRO A 232 -6.52 10.86 10.32
C PRO A 232 -8.00 10.54 10.57
N ALA A 233 -8.62 11.23 11.54
CA ALA A 233 -10.03 11.03 11.87
C ALA A 233 -10.99 11.46 10.73
N ASP A 234 -10.79 12.66 10.19
CA ASP A 234 -11.56 13.19 9.05
C ASP A 234 -11.30 12.38 7.77
N ARG A 235 -10.05 11.96 7.55
CA ARG A 235 -9.66 11.13 6.41
C ARG A 235 -10.39 9.80 6.42
N GLY A 236 -10.53 9.17 7.59
CA GLY A 236 -11.31 7.95 7.76
C GLY A 236 -12.78 8.12 7.36
N GLU A 237 -13.44 9.18 7.82
CA GLU A 237 -14.84 9.45 7.40
C GLU A 237 -14.94 9.74 5.91
N PHE A 238 -14.05 10.60 5.39
CA PHE A 238 -14.09 11.00 4.00
C PHE A 238 -13.94 9.79 3.07
N LEU A 239 -13.03 8.88 3.40
CA LEU A 239 -12.83 7.64 2.66
C LEU A 239 -13.92 6.59 2.91
N SER A 240 -14.80 6.76 3.91
CA SER A 240 -15.85 5.79 4.23
C SER A 240 -16.81 5.51 3.07
N LEU A 241 -16.97 6.49 2.18
CA LEU A 241 -17.71 6.36 0.93
C LEU A 241 -17.24 5.18 0.07
N LEU A 242 -15.95 4.83 0.15
CA LEU A 242 -15.33 3.74 -0.62
C LEU A 242 -15.74 2.34 -0.14
N TRP A 243 -16.37 2.25 1.03
CA TRP A 243 -16.87 1.01 1.61
C TRP A 243 -18.27 1.18 2.22
N GLY A 244 -19.16 1.90 1.53
CA GLY A 244 -20.58 1.97 1.90
C GLY A 244 -20.91 2.84 3.11
N GLY A 245 -19.93 3.53 3.71
CA GLY A 245 -20.11 4.21 5.00
C GLY A 245 -20.20 3.23 6.19
N HIS A 246 -19.81 1.98 6.01
CA HIS A 246 -19.87 0.95 7.07
C HIS A 246 -18.90 1.28 8.22
N GLU A 247 -19.46 1.66 9.37
CA GLU A 247 -18.67 2.08 10.55
C GLU A 247 -17.66 1.03 11.04
N PRO A 248 -17.92 -0.29 11.01
CA PRO A 248 -16.90 -1.27 11.39
C PRO A 248 -15.63 -1.18 10.54
N LEU A 249 -15.76 -0.89 9.24
CA LEU A 249 -14.63 -0.73 8.32
C LEU A 249 -13.96 0.64 8.53
N THR A 250 -14.74 1.70 8.72
CA THR A 250 -14.23 3.06 9.01
C THR A 250 -13.44 3.08 10.33
N GLY A 251 -13.99 2.49 11.39
CA GLY A 251 -13.33 2.36 12.69
C GLY A 251 -12.05 1.53 12.61
N LEU A 252 -12.03 0.45 11.82
CA LEU A 252 -10.82 -0.33 11.57
C LEU A 252 -9.76 0.49 10.83
N PHE A 253 -10.14 1.20 9.75
CA PHE A 253 -9.23 2.09 9.03
C PHE A 253 -8.58 3.09 9.98
N ARG A 254 -9.40 3.83 10.74
CA ARG A 254 -8.94 4.84 11.69
C ARG A 254 -7.99 4.30 12.74
N ARG A 255 -8.32 3.17 13.35
CA ARG A 255 -7.46 2.54 14.35
C ARG A 255 -6.10 2.18 13.77
N LEU A 256 -6.07 1.57 12.58
CA LEU A 256 -4.81 1.18 11.94
C LEU A 256 -3.98 2.40 11.51
N THR A 257 -4.62 3.43 10.94
CA THR A 257 -3.92 4.64 10.50
C THR A 257 -3.47 5.53 11.65
N GLU A 258 -4.19 5.54 12.78
CA GLU A 258 -3.74 6.17 14.03
C GLU A 258 -2.43 5.54 14.52
N HIS A 259 -2.36 4.19 14.55
CA HIS A 259 -1.11 3.51 14.90
C HIS A 259 0.02 3.81 13.92
N LEU A 260 -0.26 3.86 12.61
CA LEU A 260 0.74 4.29 11.62
C LEU A 260 1.20 5.73 11.85
N SER A 261 0.28 6.63 12.20
CA SER A 261 0.58 8.03 12.48
C SER A 261 1.47 8.18 13.71
N ASN A 262 1.17 7.43 14.78
CA ASN A 262 2.00 7.37 15.98
C ASN A 262 3.43 6.85 15.71
N LEU A 263 3.60 6.02 14.68
CA LEU A 263 4.91 5.55 14.23
C LEU A 263 5.61 6.51 13.24
N GLY A 264 4.91 7.54 12.75
CA GLY A 264 5.43 8.47 11.74
C GLY A 264 5.37 7.95 10.31
N HIS A 265 4.44 7.04 10.01
CA HIS A 265 4.24 6.38 8.70
C HIS A 265 5.51 5.76 8.09
N PRO A 266 6.29 4.96 8.84
CA PRO A 266 7.48 4.33 8.31
C PRO A 266 7.09 3.18 7.37
N ALA A 267 7.83 3.01 6.28
CA ALA A 267 7.67 1.84 5.43
C ALA A 267 8.14 0.56 6.13
N GLU A 268 9.15 0.69 7.00
CA GLU A 268 9.81 -0.42 7.68
C GLU A 268 10.10 -0.03 9.14
N ILE A 269 9.90 -0.99 10.05
CA ILE A 269 10.23 -0.86 11.48
C ILE A 269 11.04 -2.07 11.94
N TYR A 270 11.69 -1.93 13.08
CA TYR A 270 12.40 -3.02 13.75
C TYR A 270 11.76 -3.28 15.10
N CYS A 271 11.47 -4.54 15.41
CA CYS A 271 10.89 -4.95 16.69
C CYS A 271 11.71 -6.02 17.38
N GLY A 272 11.48 -6.14 18.69
CA GLY A 272 12.00 -7.23 19.51
C GLY A 272 11.33 -8.55 19.17
N VAL A 273 11.93 -9.64 19.64
CA VAL A 273 11.40 -11.00 19.43
C VAL A 273 10.01 -11.21 20.02
N ASP A 274 9.72 -10.54 21.14
CA ASP A 274 8.43 -10.50 21.83
C ASP A 274 7.27 -10.01 20.95
N ALA A 275 7.54 -9.31 19.84
CA ALA A 275 6.50 -8.91 18.89
C ALA A 275 6.07 -10.05 17.94
N LEU A 276 6.90 -11.08 17.78
CA LEU A 276 6.65 -12.22 16.89
C LEU A 276 6.32 -13.49 17.68
N PHE A 277 6.90 -13.62 18.87
CA PHE A 277 6.77 -14.78 19.73
C PHE A 277 6.05 -14.34 21.03
N PRO A 278 4.86 -14.87 21.32
CA PRO A 278 4.18 -14.64 22.59
C PRO A 278 4.92 -15.26 23.78
#